data_AF-A0A7S3P124-F1
#
_entry.id   AF-A0A7S3P124-F1
#
_cell.length_a   1.000
_cell.length_b   1.000
_cell.length_c   1.000
_cell.angle_alpha   90.00
_cell.angle_beta   90.00
_cell.angle_gamma   90.00
#
_symmetry.space_group_name_H-M   'P 1'
#
loop_
_entity.id
_entity.type
_entity.pdbx_description
1 polymer ?
#
loop_
_entity_poly.entity_id
_entity_poly.type
_entity_poly.pdbx_seq_one_letter_code
_entity_poly.pdbx_strand_id
1 'polypeptide(L)'
;SLRLGLYEPIKHSLGHTDKRNTPFYIKFLAGGISGMLASSVANPTDVLKIRMQAMEKDHHNVLWHIRDIMKNNGVLGFYKGLQATIVRAIMLNATKLSTYDHIKHTLINLGILEEGYLCYFIASTCAGMIMATVTAPFDIARTRIMNQPHNKKLYAGLTDFLIKTIRNE
;
A
#
# COMPACT_ATOMS: atom_id res chain seq x y z
N SER A 1 7.85 -11.35 -7.48
CA SER A 1 7.51 -11.76 -6.10
C SER A 1 6.00 -11.63 -5.87
N LEU A 2 5.30 -12.74 -5.62
CA LEU A 2 3.86 -12.92 -5.33
C LEU A 2 2.83 -12.00 -6.02
N ARG A 3 2.89 -10.68 -5.86
CA ARG A 3 2.10 -9.70 -6.66
C ARG A 3 2.26 -9.91 -8.17
N LEU A 4 3.50 -10.01 -8.66
CA LEU A 4 3.74 -10.19 -10.11
C LEU A 4 3.29 -11.57 -10.61
N GLY A 5 3.32 -12.60 -9.74
CA GLY A 5 2.87 -13.96 -10.09
C GLY A 5 1.36 -14.13 -10.01
N LEU A 6 0.69 -13.42 -9.10
CA LEU A 6 -0.78 -13.40 -8.97
C LEU A 6 -1.44 -12.40 -9.93
N TYR A 7 -0.67 -11.50 -10.54
CA TYR A 7 -1.19 -10.48 -11.44
C TYR A 7 -1.82 -11.08 -12.70
N GLU A 8 -1.16 -12.05 -13.34
CA GLU A 8 -1.67 -12.71 -14.56
C GLU A 8 -2.94 -13.56 -14.35
N PRO A 9 -3.04 -14.46 -13.34
CA PRO A 9 -4.26 -15.25 -13.14
C PRO A 9 -5.47 -14.39 -12.75
N ILE A 10 -5.26 -13.30 -12.01
CA ILE A 10 -6.35 -12.38 -11.64
C ILE A 10 -6.79 -11.55 -12.85
N LYS A 11 -5.85 -11.14 -13.71
CA LYS A 11 -6.16 -10.45 -14.96
C LYS A 11 -6.94 -11.33 -15.94
N HIS A 12 -6.61 -12.63 -16.00
CA HIS A 12 -7.35 -13.63 -16.77
C HIS A 12 -8.79 -13.83 -16.24
N SER A 13 -8.97 -13.86 -14.91
CA SER A 13 -10.29 -13.98 -14.28
C SER A 13 -11.19 -12.73 -14.45
N LEU A 14 -10.60 -11.56 -14.71
CA LEU A 14 -11.30 -10.32 -15.06
C LEU A 14 -11.56 -10.17 -16.58
N GLY A 15 -11.31 -11.23 -17.37
CA GLY A 15 -11.71 -11.32 -18.78
C GLY A 15 -10.89 -10.46 -19.75
N HIS A 16 -9.71 -9.98 -19.37
CA HIS A 16 -8.90 -9.09 -20.21
C HIS A 16 -7.51 -9.69 -20.52
N THR A 17 -7.44 -10.38 -21.65
CA THR A 17 -6.21 -11.04 -22.15
C THR A 17 -5.24 -10.08 -22.86
N ASP A 18 -5.65 -8.85 -23.18
CA ASP A 18 -4.81 -7.93 -23.96
C ASP A 18 -3.88 -7.04 -23.09
N LYS A 19 -2.59 -7.00 -23.44
CA LYS A 19 -1.57 -6.15 -22.79
C LYS A 19 -1.69 -4.68 -23.19
N ARG A 20 -2.30 -4.35 -24.34
CA ARG A 20 -2.25 -3.01 -24.93
C ARG A 20 -3.45 -2.11 -24.64
N ASN A 21 -4.67 -2.66 -24.52
CA ASN A 21 -5.89 -1.85 -24.45
C ASN A 21 -6.78 -2.10 -23.22
N THR A 22 -6.18 -2.42 -22.06
CA THR A 22 -6.92 -2.52 -20.80
C THR A 22 -7.19 -1.13 -20.23
N PRO A 23 -8.45 -0.73 -20.00
CA PRO A 23 -8.74 0.56 -19.40
C PRO A 23 -8.18 0.65 -17.98
N PHE A 24 -7.78 1.86 -17.58
CA PHE A 24 -7.00 2.10 -16.37
C PHE A 24 -7.67 1.56 -15.10
N TYR A 25 -9.00 1.67 -14.99
CA TYR A 25 -9.75 1.16 -13.84
C TYR A 25 -9.63 -0.36 -13.66
N ILE A 26 -9.53 -1.14 -14.74
CA ILE A 26 -9.34 -2.59 -14.68
C ILE A 26 -7.93 -2.92 -14.22
N LYS A 27 -6.91 -2.20 -14.70
CA LYS A 27 -5.52 -2.37 -14.23
C LYS A 27 -5.41 -2.04 -12.74
N PHE A 28 -6.12 -0.99 -12.30
CA PHE A 28 -6.18 -0.58 -10.92
C PHE A 28 -6.88 -1.63 -10.04
N LEU A 29 -8.04 -2.13 -10.45
CA LEU A 29 -8.78 -3.17 -9.71
C LEU A 29 -8.03 -4.50 -9.68
N ALA A 30 -7.51 -4.96 -10.83
CA ALA A 30 -6.71 -6.19 -10.89
C ALA A 30 -5.42 -6.07 -10.06
N GLY A 31 -4.75 -4.91 -10.10
CA GLY A 31 -3.60 -4.59 -9.25
C GLY A 31 -3.96 -4.53 -7.76
N GLY A 32 -5.14 -4.00 -7.43
CA GLY A 32 -5.68 -3.95 -6.07
C GLY A 32 -5.98 -5.33 -5.51
N ILE A 33 -6.72 -6.16 -6.26
CA ILE A 33 -7.11 -7.53 -5.85
C ILE A 33 -5.88 -8.44 -5.76
N SER A 34 -4.99 -8.41 -6.76
CA SER A 34 -3.71 -9.13 -6.71
C SER A 34 -2.83 -8.65 -5.56
N GLY A 35 -2.83 -7.34 -5.31
CA GLY A 35 -2.19 -6.71 -4.17
C GLY A 35 -2.75 -7.22 -2.84
N MET A 36 -4.08 -7.32 -2.72
CA MET A 36 -4.77 -7.81 -1.52
C MET A 36 -4.50 -9.28 -1.25
N LEU A 37 -4.56 -10.13 -2.27
CA LEU A 37 -4.28 -11.56 -2.14
C LEU A 37 -2.81 -11.81 -1.79
N ALA A 38 -1.89 -11.12 -2.48
CA ALA A 38 -0.47 -11.18 -2.14
C ALA A 38 -0.19 -10.64 -0.74
N SER A 39 -0.83 -9.53 -0.35
CA SER A 39 -0.70 -8.96 0.98
C SER A 39 -1.34 -9.85 2.05
N SER A 40 -2.40 -10.61 1.75
CA SER A 40 -3.01 -11.55 2.70
C SER A 40 -2.06 -12.70 3.04
N VAL A 41 -1.33 -13.20 2.05
CA VAL A 41 -0.30 -14.25 2.24
C VAL A 41 0.95 -13.69 2.91
N ALA A 42 1.33 -12.43 2.61
CA ALA A 42 2.52 -11.79 3.17
C ALA A 42 2.29 -11.15 4.56
N ASN A 43 1.04 -10.80 4.91
CA ASN A 43 0.73 -10.05 6.13
C ASN A 43 1.23 -10.73 7.41
N PRO A 44 1.11 -12.06 7.58
CA PRO A 44 1.61 -12.72 8.78
C PRO A 44 3.12 -12.51 8.97
N THR A 45 3.88 -12.57 7.88
CA THR A 45 5.32 -12.36 7.88
C THR A 45 5.68 -10.89 8.14
N ASP A 46 4.93 -9.95 7.56
CA ASP A 46 5.15 -8.51 7.75
C ASP A 46 4.85 -8.08 9.19
N VAL A 47 3.73 -8.55 9.77
CA VAL A 47 3.35 -8.28 11.17
C VAL A 47 4.41 -8.83 12.12
N LEU A 48 4.92 -10.04 11.85
CA LEU A 48 5.94 -10.68 12.67
C LEU A 48 7.27 -9.91 12.63
N LYS A 49 7.71 -9.46 11.45
CA LYS A 49 8.93 -8.64 11.29
C LYS A 49 8.81 -7.30 12.01
N ILE A 50 7.71 -6.58 11.82
CA ILE A 50 7.49 -5.28 12.49
C ILE A 50 7.51 -5.47 14.02
N ARG A 51 6.89 -6.56 14.51
CA ARG A 51 6.87 -6.87 15.94
C ARG A 51 8.27 -7.17 16.50
N MET A 52 9.07 -7.95 15.77
CA MET A 52 10.46 -8.25 16.17
C MET A 52 11.32 -6.97 16.17
N GLN A 53 11.16 -6.10 15.17
CA GLN A 53 11.89 -4.82 15.11
C GLN A 53 11.46 -3.83 16.19
N ALA A 54 10.19 -3.84 16.60
CA ALA A 54 9.71 -2.99 17.69
C ALA A 54 10.18 -3.46 19.08
N MET A 55 10.52 -4.74 19.22
CA MET A 55 10.98 -5.36 20.47
C MET A 55 12.50 -5.53 20.44
N GLU A 56 13.22 -4.40 20.44
CA GLU A 56 14.68 -4.31 20.25
C GLU A 56 15.53 -5.14 21.24
N LYS A 57 14.94 -5.59 22.37
CA LYS A 57 15.61 -6.37 23.42
C LYS A 57 15.13 -7.82 23.55
N ASP A 58 14.19 -8.26 22.72
CA ASP A 58 13.52 -9.54 22.92
C ASP A 58 14.19 -10.64 22.07
N HIS A 59 14.94 -11.54 22.72
CA HIS A 59 15.70 -12.63 22.08
C HIS A 59 14.84 -13.88 21.80
N HIS A 60 13.51 -13.73 21.81
CA HIS A 60 12.61 -14.86 21.64
C HIS A 60 12.59 -15.33 20.19
N ASN A 61 12.48 -16.65 20.01
CA ASN A 61 12.38 -17.25 18.69
C ASN A 61 11.12 -16.77 17.94
N VAL A 62 11.21 -16.68 16.62
CA VAL A 62 10.11 -16.34 15.70
C VAL A 62 8.82 -17.15 16.00
N LEU A 63 8.98 -18.43 16.34
CA LEU A 63 7.90 -19.35 16.72
C LEU A 63 7.17 -18.94 18.00
N TRP A 64 7.87 -18.33 18.96
CA TRP A 64 7.28 -17.85 20.20
C TRP A 64 6.33 -16.67 19.92
N HIS A 65 6.78 -15.71 19.10
CA HIS A 65 5.93 -14.59 18.67
C HIS A 65 4.71 -15.04 17.87
N ILE A 66 4.84 -16.05 16.99
CA ILE A 66 3.69 -16.61 16.26
C ILE A 66 2.68 -17.21 17.25
N ARG A 67 3.13 -18.02 18.21
CA ARG A 67 2.26 -18.62 19.24
C ARG A 67 1.61 -17.57 20.12
N ASP A 68 2.34 -16.53 20.49
CA ASP A 68 1.83 -15.43 21.30
C ASP A 68 0.74 -14.63 20.57
N ILE A 69 0.95 -14.30 19.28
CA ILE A 69 -0.08 -13.65 18.45
C ILE A 69 -1.32 -14.53 18.35
N MET A 70 -1.14 -15.83 18.07
CA MET A 70 -2.24 -16.78 17.92
C MET A 70 -3.05 -16.92 19.22
N LYS A 71 -2.38 -16.95 20.37
CA LYS A 71 -3.03 -17.07 21.68
C LYS A 71 -3.79 -15.81 22.09
N ASN A 72 -3.26 -14.63 21.78
CA ASN A 72 -3.83 -13.35 22.25
C ASN A 72 -4.84 -12.73 21.27
N ASN A 73 -4.61 -12.82 19.97
CA ASN A 73 -5.41 -12.14 18.94
C ASN A 73 -6.01 -13.09 17.90
N GLY A 74 -5.67 -14.38 17.94
CA GLY A 74 -6.07 -15.36 16.95
C GLY A 74 -5.57 -15.03 15.54
N VAL A 75 -6.20 -15.64 14.54
CA VAL A 75 -5.86 -15.46 13.12
C VAL A 75 -6.04 -14.00 12.68
N LEU A 76 -7.03 -13.29 13.23
CA LEU A 76 -7.29 -11.87 12.93
C LEU A 76 -6.13 -10.94 13.34
N GLY A 77 -5.29 -11.34 14.31
CA GLY A 77 -4.08 -10.59 14.67
C GLY A 77 -3.10 -10.43 13.51
N PHE A 78 -2.99 -11.45 12.65
CA PHE A 78 -2.11 -11.42 11.48
C PHE A 78 -2.66 -10.59 10.32
N TYR A 79 -3.97 -10.31 10.29
CA TYR A 79 -4.62 -9.49 9.25
C TYR A 79 -4.80 -8.02 9.67
N LYS A 80 -4.30 -7.65 10.85
CA LYS A 80 -4.35 -6.27 11.36
C LYS A 80 -3.58 -5.34 10.42
N GLY A 81 -4.20 -4.23 10.01
CA GLY A 81 -3.61 -3.25 9.10
C GLY A 81 -3.75 -3.56 7.60
N LEU A 82 -4.47 -4.62 7.22
CA LEU A 82 -4.75 -4.92 5.80
C LEU A 82 -5.51 -3.79 5.10
N GLN A 83 -6.55 -3.24 5.74
CA GLN A 83 -7.32 -2.11 5.22
C GLN A 83 -6.44 -0.87 4.99
N ALA A 84 -5.55 -0.57 5.95
CA ALA A 84 -4.62 0.55 5.82
C ALA A 84 -3.62 0.34 4.67
N THR A 85 -3.20 -0.90 4.45
CA THR A 85 -2.32 -1.29 3.34
C THR A 85 -3.00 -1.15 1.99
N ILE A 86 -4.30 -1.47 1.89
CA ILE A 86 -5.11 -1.32 0.68
C ILE A 86 -5.30 0.15 0.32
N VAL A 87 -5.70 0.97 1.30
CA VAL A 87 -5.92 2.42 1.10
C VAL A 87 -4.64 3.11 0.67
N ARG A 88 -3.51 2.75 1.28
CA ARG A 88 -2.19 3.22 0.84
C ARG A 88 -1.89 2.85 -0.61
N ALA A 89 -2.19 1.62 -1.02
CA ALA A 89 -1.97 1.18 -2.40
C ALA A 89 -2.86 1.94 -3.40
N ILE A 90 -4.11 2.24 -3.00
CA ILE A 90 -5.04 3.07 -3.77
C ILE A 90 -4.46 4.48 -3.96
N MET A 91 -4.04 5.13 -2.88
CA MET A 91 -3.50 6.50 -2.93
C MET A 91 -2.20 6.60 -3.73
N LEU A 92 -1.29 5.63 -3.57
CA LEU A 92 -0.06 5.55 -4.36
C LEU A 92 -0.35 5.46 -5.85
N ASN A 93 -1.29 4.60 -6.26
CA ASN A 93 -1.64 4.41 -7.66
C ASN A 93 -2.40 5.61 -8.23
N ALA A 94 -3.32 6.21 -7.46
CA ALA A 94 -4.09 7.38 -7.87
C ALA A 94 -3.16 8.59 -8.07
N THR A 95 -2.28 8.86 -7.12
CA THR A 95 -1.34 9.99 -7.19
C THR A 95 -0.32 9.78 -8.30
N LYS A 96 0.22 8.56 -8.44
CA LYS A 96 1.13 8.23 -9.55
C LYS A 96 0.48 8.52 -10.91
N LEU A 97 -0.76 8.07 -11.14
CA LEU A 97 -1.43 8.30 -12.42
C LEU A 97 -1.69 9.80 -12.61
N SER A 98 -2.37 10.43 -11.66
CA SER A 98 -2.82 11.81 -11.80
C SER A 98 -1.65 12.76 -12.03
N THR A 99 -0.56 12.59 -11.28
CA THR A 99 0.60 13.47 -11.39
C THR A 99 1.41 13.18 -12.65
N TYR A 100 1.52 11.91 -13.07
CA TYR A 100 2.19 11.58 -14.32
C TYR A 100 1.45 12.13 -15.54
N ASP A 101 0.12 11.95 -15.61
CA ASP A 101 -0.68 12.47 -16.71
C ASP A 101 -0.64 14.00 -16.73
N HIS A 102 -0.76 14.65 -15.57
CA HIS A 102 -0.72 16.10 -15.48
C HIS A 102 0.62 16.68 -15.92
N ILE A 103 1.74 16.12 -15.44
CA ILE A 103 3.07 16.62 -15.82
C ILE A 103 3.35 16.31 -17.30
N LYS A 104 3.00 15.12 -17.79
CA LYS A 104 3.18 14.77 -19.21
C LYS A 104 2.40 15.72 -20.12
N HIS A 105 1.12 15.97 -19.83
CA HIS A 105 0.31 16.92 -20.60
C HIS A 105 0.86 18.35 -20.55
N THR A 106 1.30 18.79 -19.36
CA THR A 106 1.85 20.13 -19.17
C THR A 106 3.14 20.30 -19.97
N LEU A 107 4.03 19.31 -19.94
CA LEU A 107 5.35 19.36 -20.56
C LEU A 107 5.27 19.28 -22.10
N ILE A 108 4.32 18.52 -22.63
CA ILE A 108 4.02 18.48 -24.07
C ILE A 108 3.37 19.81 -24.54
N ASN A 109 2.39 20.34 -23.80
CA ASN A 109 1.67 21.56 -24.20
C ASN A 109 2.55 22.82 -24.13
N LEU A 110 3.53 22.87 -23.24
CA LEU A 110 4.43 24.01 -23.10
C LEU A 110 5.54 24.04 -24.19
N GLY A 111 5.72 22.97 -24.97
CA GLY A 111 6.73 22.91 -26.02
C GLY A 111 8.18 23.07 -25.53
N ILE A 112 8.42 22.91 -24.23
CA ILE A 112 9.73 23.16 -23.59
C ILE A 112 10.73 22.03 -23.86
N LEU A 113 10.26 20.80 -24.08
CA LEU A 113 11.11 19.60 -24.30
C LEU A 113 10.45 18.66 -25.34
N GLU A 114 11.19 18.26 -26.37
CA GLU A 114 10.84 17.08 -27.19
C GLU A 114 10.82 15.81 -26.31
N GLU A 115 10.21 14.70 -26.79
CA GLU A 115 10.15 13.40 -26.09
C GLU A 115 11.56 12.80 -25.84
N GLY A 116 12.29 13.40 -24.90
CA GLY A 116 13.66 13.03 -24.54
C GLY A 116 13.73 12.44 -23.14
N TYR A 117 14.82 11.73 -22.85
CA TYR A 117 15.05 11.09 -21.56
C TYR A 117 15.03 12.06 -20.37
N LEU A 118 15.48 13.31 -20.57
CA LEU A 118 15.46 14.35 -19.54
C LEU A 118 14.04 14.78 -19.13
N CYS A 119 13.13 14.83 -20.10
CA CYS A 119 11.72 15.17 -19.90
C CYS A 119 11.05 14.15 -18.95
N TYR A 120 11.27 12.86 -19.23
CA TYR A 120 10.80 11.78 -18.36
C TYR A 120 11.44 11.79 -16.97
N PHE A 121 12.71 12.16 -16.87
CA PHE A 121 13.42 12.24 -15.60
C PHE A 121 12.88 13.36 -14.69
N ILE A 122 12.72 14.57 -15.23
CA ILE A 122 12.16 15.72 -14.49
C ILE A 122 10.72 15.43 -14.09
N ALA A 123 9.92 14.90 -15.03
CA ALA A 123 8.54 14.53 -14.74
C ALA A 123 8.43 13.47 -13.64
N SER A 124 9.29 12.46 -13.65
CA SER A 124 9.33 11.42 -12.62
C SER A 124 9.75 11.97 -11.26
N THR A 125 10.70 12.91 -11.22
CA THR A 125 11.20 13.51 -9.98
C THR A 125 10.14 14.39 -9.32
N CYS A 126 9.51 15.28 -10.10
CA CYS A 126 8.41 16.12 -9.62
C CYS A 126 7.21 15.27 -9.19
N ALA A 127 6.86 14.24 -9.98
CA ALA A 127 5.79 13.31 -9.62
C ALA A 127 6.10 12.56 -8.32
N GLY A 128 7.35 12.12 -8.14
CA GLY A 128 7.81 11.47 -6.92
C GLY A 128 7.67 12.36 -5.68
N MET A 129 8.01 13.65 -5.82
CA MET A 129 7.95 14.61 -4.71
C MET A 129 6.49 14.88 -4.30
N ILE A 130 5.60 15.13 -5.25
CA ILE A 130 4.17 15.32 -5.00
C ILE A 130 3.56 14.04 -4.40
N MET A 131 3.93 12.87 -4.94
CA MET A 131 3.48 11.58 -4.43
C MET A 131 3.88 11.37 -2.97
N ALA A 132 5.11 11.74 -2.58
CA ALA A 132 5.57 11.60 -1.20
C ALA A 132 4.73 12.46 -0.24
N THR A 133 4.45 13.71 -0.59
CA THR A 133 3.63 14.62 0.24
C THR A 133 2.21 14.10 0.42
N VAL A 134 1.58 13.61 -0.65
CA VAL A 134 0.22 13.06 -0.59
C VAL A 134 0.19 11.74 0.18
N THR A 135 1.23 10.91 0.08
CA THR A 135 1.27 9.59 0.71
C THR A 135 1.67 9.65 2.19
N ALA A 136 2.43 10.66 2.62
CA ALA A 136 2.92 10.83 3.99
C ALA A 136 1.84 10.65 5.08
N PRO A 137 0.65 11.32 5.03
CA PRO A 137 -0.38 11.12 6.07
C PRO A 137 -0.92 9.68 6.10
N PHE A 138 -1.01 9.01 4.94
CA PHE A 138 -1.47 7.62 4.86
C PHE A 138 -0.42 6.63 5.36
N ASP A 139 0.87 6.93 5.18
CA ASP A 139 1.96 6.15 5.77
C ASP A 139 1.94 6.25 7.29
N ILE A 140 1.69 7.44 7.85
CA ILE A 140 1.51 7.64 9.29
C ILE A 140 0.29 6.87 9.81
N ALA A 141 -0.84 6.92 9.11
CA ALA A 141 -2.04 6.15 9.48
C ALA A 141 -1.75 4.64 9.53
N ARG A 142 -1.05 4.12 8.52
CA ARG A 142 -0.69 2.70 8.46
C ARG A 142 0.22 2.29 9.61
N THR A 143 1.27 3.06 9.88
CA THR A 143 2.22 2.74 10.96
C THR A 143 1.55 2.80 12.32
N ARG A 144 0.69 3.79 12.57
CA ARG A 144 -0.08 3.90 13.83
C ARG A 144 -1.06 2.74 14.03
N ILE A 145 -1.71 2.26 12.97
CA ILE A 145 -2.64 1.10 13.06
C ILE A 145 -1.87 -0.22 13.26
N MET A 146 -0.72 -0.38 12.60
CA MET A 146 0.12 -1.57 12.73
C MET A 146 0.86 -1.63 14.08
N ASN A 147 1.25 -0.49 14.65
CA ASN A 147 2.06 -0.40 15.88
C ASN A 147 1.23 -0.26 17.18
N GLN A 148 -0.01 -0.75 17.23
CA GLN A 148 -0.84 -0.62 18.43
C GLN A 148 -0.52 -1.65 19.52
N PRO A 149 -0.50 -1.26 20.81
CA PRO A 149 -0.30 -2.19 21.92
C PRO A 149 -1.44 -3.20 22.05
N HIS A 150 -1.09 -4.45 22.38
CA HIS A 150 -2.02 -5.60 22.44
C HIS A 150 -3.19 -5.40 23.43
N ASN A 151 -2.98 -4.58 24.46
CA ASN A 151 -3.92 -4.44 25.57
C ASN A 151 -5.11 -3.52 25.25
N LYS A 152 -5.06 -2.73 24.16
CA LYS A 152 -6.19 -1.88 23.72
C LYS A 152 -6.29 -1.85 22.19
N LYS A 153 -7.40 -2.35 21.64
CA LYS A 153 -7.79 -2.09 20.24
C LYS A 153 -8.22 -0.62 20.10
N LEU A 154 -7.25 0.28 19.97
CA LEU A 154 -7.51 1.72 19.84
C LEU A 154 -8.19 2.08 18.51
N TYR A 155 -7.92 1.32 17.43
CA TYR A 155 -8.50 1.52 16.09
C TYR A 155 -8.94 0.17 15.52
N ALA A 156 -10.22 0.07 15.13
CA ALA A 156 -10.77 -1.11 14.47
C ALA A 156 -10.39 -1.19 12.98
N GLY A 157 -10.05 -0.05 12.38
CA GLY A 157 -9.70 0.06 10.96
C GLY A 157 -9.21 1.46 10.60
N LEU A 158 -8.98 1.69 9.30
CA LEU A 158 -8.52 2.99 8.80
C LEU A 158 -9.62 4.06 8.89
N THR A 159 -10.87 3.67 8.68
CA THR A 159 -12.03 4.58 8.83
C THR A 159 -12.21 5.02 10.28
N ASP A 160 -12.10 4.10 11.23
CA ASP A 160 -12.14 4.40 12.67
C ASP A 160 -10.95 5.26 13.12
N PHE A 161 -9.76 5.03 12.55
CA PHE A 161 -8.60 5.90 12.76
C PHE A 161 -8.84 7.33 12.24
N LEU A 162 -9.33 7.49 11.00
CA LEU A 162 -9.59 8.80 10.41
C LEU A 162 -10.66 9.57 11.21
N ILE A 163 -11.76 8.91 11.58
CA ILE A 163 -12.83 9.52 12.37
C ILE A 163 -12.32 9.96 13.75
N LYS A 164 -11.53 9.10 14.44
CA LYS A 164 -10.97 9.46 15.75
C LYS A 164 -9.88 10.52 15.67
N THR A 165 -9.11 10.56 14.59
CA THR A 165 -8.09 11.60 14.38
C THR A 165 -8.75 12.95 14.18
N ILE A 166 -9.76 13.03 13.29
CA ILE A 166 -10.52 14.27 13.03
C ILE A 166 -11.33 14.72 14.25
N ARG A 167 -11.71 13.80 15.15
CA ARG A 167 -12.47 14.12 16.37
C ARG A 167 -11.58 14.53 17.56
N ASN A 168 -10.30 14.14 17.55
CA ASN A 168 -9.35 14.42 18.63
C ASN A 168 -8.35 15.55 18.31
N GLU A 169 -8.26 15.97 17.04
CA GLU A 169 -7.78 17.29 16.64
C GLU A 169 -8.93 18.31 16.72
#